data_AF-A0A3L7ZCY6-F1
#
_entry.id   AF-A0A3L7ZCY6-F1
#
_cell.length_a   1.000
_cell.length_b   1.000
_cell.length_c   1.000
_cell.angle_alpha   90.00
_cell.angle_beta   90.00
_cell.angle_gamma   90.00
#
_symmetry.space_group_name_H-M   'P 1'
#
loop_
_entity.id
_entity.type
_entity.pdbx_description
1 polymer ?
#
loop_
_entity_poly.entity_id
_entity_poly.type
_entity_poly.pdbx_seq_one_letter_code
_entity_poly.pdbx_strand_id
1 'polypeptide(L)'
;MRKTIYAKMTALPVGLCALAFAVTSCGSSEYKKFADNEGKQVASILRENDCLACHSENAPLPFYGNLPLIGPVVQADMKEAVHYVDLTAMVEALENGQPVSEVDLAKVENTALSGSMPPAKYSHMPMHWGTSLDDNEKAVIISWAKNVRKDRFTTETVAEEFKNEPLQPLMKSLPTDPAKVELGFALYHDTRLSADNTISCATCHGLNTGGVDRKQYSEGINGQFGGVNAPTVYNAALNFVQFWDGRAADLKEQAAGPPLNPVEMGCTSFDQICEALAQDKDFTKKFTEVYPEGYSQSTITDAIAEFEKTLLTPSRFDKYLMGDKNALTAEELEGYQLFKDNKCATCHVGVNVGGQSYEFMGIKNSYFDYRNTGLTDGDNGRYAVTKKESDRHKFKTPTLRNVMLTYPYMHDGTVASVEDAIRIMHEFQIGKEINDVEVEKIVVFLGTLNGEYNGKMLQ
;
A
#
# COMPACT_ATOMS: atom_id res chain seq x y z
N MET A 1 -51.44 55.73 -17.95
CA MET A 1 -52.12 55.23 -19.17
C MET A 1 -51.07 54.76 -20.17
N ARG A 2 -51.10 53.45 -20.51
CA ARG A 2 -50.90 52.87 -21.87
C ARG A 2 -49.94 53.57 -22.86
N LYS A 3 -48.85 52.90 -23.26
CA LYS A 3 -48.71 52.05 -24.50
C LYS A 3 -47.27 52.05 -25.09
N THR A 4 -46.61 50.90 -24.90
CA THR A 4 -45.96 50.00 -25.88
C THR A 4 -45.42 50.47 -27.28
N ILE A 5 -44.20 49.95 -27.56
CA ILE A 5 -43.63 49.34 -28.81
C ILE A 5 -42.96 50.27 -29.84
N TYR A 6 -41.65 50.08 -30.09
CA TYR A 6 -41.15 49.43 -31.33
C TYR A 6 -39.68 48.95 -31.18
N ALA A 7 -39.46 47.76 -31.73
CA ALA A 7 -38.26 46.94 -31.67
C ALA A 7 -37.15 47.39 -32.63
N LYS A 8 -35.90 47.02 -32.31
CA LYS A 8 -34.93 46.50 -33.29
C LYS A 8 -33.99 45.52 -32.60
N MET A 9 -34.23 44.24 -32.88
CA MET A 9 -33.31 43.14 -32.64
C MET A 9 -32.07 43.34 -33.52
N THR A 10 -30.89 43.39 -32.91
CA THR A 10 -29.62 43.12 -33.58
C THR A 10 -29.16 41.74 -33.15
N ALA A 11 -29.05 40.86 -34.14
CA ALA A 11 -28.77 39.45 -34.01
C ALA A 11 -27.46 39.18 -33.26
N LEU A 12 -27.55 38.40 -32.17
CA LEU A 12 -26.42 37.63 -31.68
C LEU A 12 -26.11 36.53 -32.71
N PRO A 13 -24.84 36.20 -32.98
CA PRO A 13 -24.51 35.07 -33.83
C PRO A 13 -24.97 33.79 -33.15
N VAL A 14 -25.95 33.14 -33.79
CA VAL A 14 -26.33 31.75 -33.56
C VAL A 14 -25.13 30.88 -33.98
N GLY A 15 -24.17 30.74 -33.07
CA GLY A 15 -22.93 29.98 -33.31
C GLY A 15 -22.33 29.34 -32.07
N LEU A 16 -22.82 29.65 -30.87
CA LEU A 16 -22.37 29.07 -29.60
C LEU A 16 -23.38 28.10 -28.95
N CYS A 17 -24.53 27.86 -29.58
CA CYS A 17 -25.53 26.89 -29.10
C CYS A 17 -25.57 25.57 -29.88
N ALA A 18 -24.69 25.36 -30.86
CA ALA A 18 -24.71 24.15 -31.72
C ALA A 18 -23.66 23.08 -31.35
N LEU A 19 -22.85 23.29 -30.30
CA LEU A 19 -21.95 22.26 -29.75
C LEU A 19 -22.51 21.57 -28.50
N ALA A 20 -23.75 21.89 -28.11
CA ALA A 20 -24.45 21.28 -26.98
C ALA A 20 -25.31 20.06 -27.36
N PHE A 21 -25.21 19.54 -28.59
CA PHE A 21 -26.01 18.42 -29.08
C PHE A 21 -25.12 17.30 -29.64
N ALA A 22 -24.41 16.60 -28.75
CA ALA A 22 -24.01 15.20 -28.91
C ALA A 22 -23.42 14.62 -27.61
N VAL A 23 -24.05 14.82 -26.45
CA VAL A 23 -23.85 13.91 -25.31
C VAL A 23 -25.20 13.67 -24.68
N THR A 24 -25.93 12.71 -25.25
CA THR A 24 -27.02 12.06 -24.57
C THR A 24 -26.47 11.42 -23.31
N SER A 25 -26.73 11.98 -22.12
CA SER A 25 -26.81 11.18 -20.89
C SER A 25 -28.09 10.34 -20.94
N CYS A 26 -28.16 9.41 -21.88
CA CYS A 26 -29.02 8.24 -21.76
C CYS A 26 -28.14 7.20 -21.08
N GLY A 27 -28.42 6.85 -19.82
CA GLY A 27 -27.63 5.89 -19.05
C GLY A 27 -27.30 4.69 -19.92
N SER A 28 -26.03 4.55 -20.27
CA SER A 28 -25.62 3.55 -21.23
C SER A 28 -25.67 2.19 -20.54
N SER A 29 -26.42 1.29 -21.16
CA SER A 29 -26.69 -0.05 -20.66
C SER A 29 -25.66 -1.07 -21.16
N GLU A 30 -24.48 -0.65 -21.63
CA GLU A 30 -23.54 -1.60 -22.25
C GLU A 30 -23.07 -2.62 -21.23
N TYR A 31 -22.84 -2.21 -19.98
CA TYR A 31 -22.51 -3.14 -18.91
C TYR A 31 -23.59 -4.23 -18.72
N LYS A 32 -24.85 -3.96 -19.07
CA LYS A 32 -25.94 -4.96 -18.99
C LYS A 32 -25.79 -6.07 -20.03
N LYS A 33 -25.03 -5.86 -21.12
CA LYS A 33 -24.69 -6.90 -22.10
C LYS A 33 -23.75 -7.95 -21.53
N PHE A 34 -23.05 -7.64 -20.45
CA PHE A 34 -22.12 -8.55 -19.77
C PHE A 34 -22.71 -9.14 -18.49
N ALA A 35 -24.04 -9.33 -18.41
CA ALA A 35 -24.73 -9.84 -17.22
C ALA A 35 -24.15 -11.16 -16.66
N ASP A 36 -23.53 -11.98 -17.51
CA ASP A 36 -22.90 -13.26 -17.12
C ASP A 36 -21.40 -13.13 -16.77
N ASN A 37 -20.85 -11.91 -16.74
CA ASN A 37 -19.45 -11.66 -16.43
C ASN A 37 -19.26 -10.34 -15.66
N GLU A 38 -19.32 -10.42 -14.33
CA GLU A 38 -19.22 -9.26 -13.43
C GLU A 38 -17.97 -8.40 -13.69
N GLY A 39 -16.83 -9.03 -13.99
CA GLY A 39 -15.59 -8.29 -14.30
C GLY A 39 -15.73 -7.39 -15.53
N LYS A 40 -16.31 -7.91 -16.61
CA LYS A 40 -16.62 -7.13 -17.82
C LYS A 40 -17.71 -6.09 -17.59
N GLN A 41 -18.66 -6.33 -16.69
CA GLN A 41 -19.63 -5.30 -16.30
C GLN A 41 -18.91 -4.11 -15.65
N VAL A 42 -18.04 -4.37 -14.67
CA VAL A 42 -17.30 -3.31 -13.98
C VAL A 42 -16.36 -2.59 -14.94
N ALA A 43 -15.64 -3.30 -15.82
CA ALA A 43 -14.82 -2.66 -16.85
C ALA A 43 -15.65 -1.74 -17.76
N SER A 44 -16.84 -2.18 -18.20
CA SER A 44 -17.76 -1.37 -18.99
C SER A 44 -18.17 -0.10 -18.24
N ILE A 45 -18.61 -0.22 -16.98
CA ILE A 45 -19.02 0.92 -16.15
C ILE A 45 -17.89 1.93 -16.01
N LEU A 46 -16.66 1.48 -15.73
CA LEU A 46 -15.49 2.36 -15.58
C LEU A 46 -15.15 3.09 -16.89
N ARG A 47 -15.39 2.48 -18.06
CA ARG A 47 -15.19 3.14 -19.35
C ARG A 47 -16.32 4.10 -19.71
N GLU A 48 -17.57 3.70 -19.49
CA GLU A 48 -18.76 4.49 -19.80
C GLU A 48 -18.84 5.77 -18.95
N ASN A 49 -18.30 5.74 -17.73
CA ASN A 49 -18.17 6.90 -16.85
C ASN A 49 -16.87 7.70 -17.06
N ASP A 50 -16.11 7.41 -18.12
CA ASP A 50 -14.84 8.07 -18.46
C ASP A 50 -13.80 8.07 -17.32
N CYS A 51 -13.82 7.08 -16.42
CA CYS A 51 -12.89 7.01 -15.29
C CYS A 51 -11.42 7.01 -15.77
N LEU A 52 -11.12 6.28 -16.86
CA LEU A 52 -9.76 6.22 -17.42
C LEU A 52 -9.31 7.54 -18.05
N ALA A 53 -10.21 8.50 -18.31
CA ALA A 53 -9.81 9.81 -18.84
C ALA A 53 -8.99 10.62 -17.82
N CYS A 54 -9.11 10.31 -16.53
CA CYS A 54 -8.32 10.92 -15.45
C CYS A 54 -7.47 9.91 -14.67
N HIS A 55 -7.91 8.65 -14.56
CA HIS A 55 -7.24 7.60 -13.78
C HIS A 55 -6.46 6.63 -14.66
N SER A 56 -5.74 7.14 -15.65
CA SER A 56 -4.80 6.36 -16.44
C SER A 56 -3.55 7.20 -16.69
N GLU A 57 -2.36 6.67 -16.36
CA GLU A 57 -1.10 7.36 -16.68
C GLU A 57 -0.96 7.68 -18.18
N ASN A 58 -1.65 6.91 -19.03
CA ASN A 58 -1.62 7.05 -20.48
C ASN A 58 -2.86 7.76 -21.05
N ALA A 59 -3.70 8.37 -20.20
CA ALA A 59 -4.87 9.09 -20.65
C ALA A 59 -4.47 10.23 -21.61
N PRO A 60 -5.06 10.31 -22.82
CA PRO A 60 -4.79 11.42 -23.71
C PRO A 60 -5.34 12.70 -23.10
N LEU A 61 -4.52 13.76 -23.12
CA LEU A 61 -4.96 15.07 -22.66
C LEU A 61 -6.14 15.54 -23.53
N PRO A 62 -7.28 15.94 -22.92
CA PRO A 62 -8.40 16.45 -23.71
C PRO A 62 -7.99 17.73 -24.45
N PHE A 63 -8.69 18.07 -25.53
CA PHE A 63 -8.29 19.21 -26.39
C PHE A 63 -8.14 20.53 -25.59
N TYR A 64 -8.95 20.73 -24.56
CA TYR A 64 -8.93 21.91 -23.70
C TYR A 64 -7.81 21.89 -22.66
N GLY A 65 -7.21 20.73 -22.39
CA GLY A 65 -6.04 20.59 -21.51
C GLY A 65 -4.77 21.27 -22.06
N ASN A 66 -4.77 21.68 -23.33
CA ASN A 66 -3.69 22.45 -23.94
C ASN A 66 -3.94 23.97 -23.93
N LEU A 67 -5.09 24.44 -23.41
CA LEU A 67 -5.42 25.86 -23.43
C LEU A 67 -4.68 26.62 -22.31
N PRO A 68 -4.08 27.80 -22.56
CA PRO A 68 -3.18 28.46 -21.61
C PRO A 68 -3.76 28.74 -20.20
N LEU A 69 -5.07 28.99 -20.09
CA LEU A 69 -5.70 29.35 -18.82
C LEU A 69 -6.21 28.16 -18.01
N ILE A 70 -6.66 27.09 -18.68
CA ILE A 70 -7.30 25.95 -18.02
C ILE A 70 -6.46 24.67 -18.10
N GLY A 71 -5.57 24.59 -19.08
CA GLY A 71 -4.72 23.44 -19.33
C GLY A 71 -3.83 23.04 -18.16
N PRO A 72 -3.11 23.98 -17.51
CA PRO A 72 -2.31 23.66 -16.33
C PRO A 72 -3.12 23.05 -15.19
N VAL A 73 -4.36 23.51 -14.99
CA VAL A 73 -5.26 22.98 -13.95
C VAL A 73 -5.68 21.55 -14.31
N VAL A 74 -6.12 21.32 -15.56
CA VAL A 74 -6.53 19.99 -16.04
C VAL A 74 -5.37 18.97 -15.93
N GLN A 75 -4.16 19.36 -16.31
CA GLN A 75 -2.98 18.51 -16.21
C GLN A 75 -2.64 18.17 -14.74
N ALA A 76 -2.75 19.16 -13.84
CA ALA A 76 -2.54 18.94 -12.41
C ALA A 76 -3.60 18.01 -11.82
N ASP A 77 -4.87 18.18 -12.20
CA ASP A 77 -5.99 17.36 -11.77
C ASP A 77 -5.87 15.90 -12.26
N MET A 78 -5.47 15.69 -13.52
CA MET A 78 -5.18 14.35 -14.06
C MET A 78 -4.00 13.70 -13.34
N LYS A 79 -2.95 14.47 -13.03
CA LYS A 79 -1.81 13.96 -12.25
C LYS A 79 -2.24 13.55 -10.83
N GLU A 80 -3.04 14.39 -10.16
CA GLU A 80 -3.59 14.09 -8.83
C GLU A 80 -4.47 12.82 -8.87
N ALA A 81 -5.33 12.67 -9.88
CA ALA A 81 -6.21 11.52 -10.03
C ALA A 81 -5.43 10.18 -10.07
N VAL A 82 -4.35 10.13 -10.84
CA VAL A 82 -3.47 8.95 -10.92
C VAL A 82 -2.73 8.67 -9.61
N HIS A 83 -2.48 9.68 -8.76
CA HIS A 83 -1.92 9.45 -7.43
C HIS A 83 -2.89 8.71 -6.48
N TYR A 84 -4.21 8.81 -6.68
CA TYR A 84 -5.17 7.98 -5.93
C TYR A 84 -5.20 6.54 -6.46
N VAL A 85 -5.34 6.40 -7.78
CA VAL A 85 -5.42 5.11 -8.44
C VAL A 85 -5.16 5.28 -9.94
N ASP A 86 -4.34 4.39 -10.50
CA ASP A 86 -4.25 4.16 -11.93
C ASP A 86 -5.06 2.90 -12.27
N LEU A 87 -6.18 3.09 -12.96
CA LEU A 87 -7.11 2.02 -13.33
C LEU A 87 -6.66 1.24 -14.57
N THR A 88 -5.56 1.61 -15.21
CA THR A 88 -5.13 1.01 -16.49
C THR A 88 -4.97 -0.52 -16.35
N ALA A 89 -4.18 -0.97 -15.37
CA ALA A 89 -3.95 -2.41 -15.17
C ALA A 89 -5.21 -3.14 -14.69
N MET A 90 -6.00 -2.51 -13.81
CA MET A 90 -7.25 -3.09 -13.30
C MET A 90 -8.26 -3.32 -14.42
N VAL A 91 -8.49 -2.33 -15.28
CA VAL A 91 -9.47 -2.43 -16.37
C VAL A 91 -9.04 -3.48 -17.40
N GLU A 92 -7.75 -3.51 -17.75
CA GLU A 92 -7.21 -4.56 -18.63
C GLU A 92 -7.37 -5.96 -18.00
N ALA A 93 -7.12 -6.11 -16.70
CA ALA A 93 -7.32 -7.38 -16.01
C ALA A 93 -8.79 -7.81 -16.04
N LEU A 94 -9.72 -6.90 -15.75
CA LEU A 94 -11.16 -7.17 -15.77
C LEU A 94 -11.66 -7.62 -17.15
N GLU A 95 -11.21 -6.97 -18.22
CA GLU A 95 -11.59 -7.30 -19.60
C GLU A 95 -11.11 -8.69 -20.02
N ASN A 96 -9.93 -9.08 -19.52
CA ASN A 96 -9.26 -10.34 -19.84
C ASN A 96 -9.53 -11.45 -18.82
N GLY A 97 -10.43 -11.22 -17.84
CA GLY A 97 -10.75 -12.20 -16.79
C GLY A 97 -9.58 -12.53 -15.85
N GLN A 98 -8.61 -11.64 -15.73
CA GLN A 98 -7.45 -11.79 -14.86
C GLN A 98 -7.74 -11.27 -13.44
N PRO A 99 -6.95 -11.69 -12.43
CA PRO A 99 -7.04 -11.11 -11.09
C PRO A 99 -6.76 -9.61 -11.07
N VAL A 100 -7.55 -8.89 -10.27
CA VAL A 100 -7.30 -7.50 -9.91
C VAL A 100 -6.56 -7.43 -8.57
N SER A 101 -5.90 -6.31 -8.30
CA SER A 101 -5.32 -6.02 -6.98
C SER A 101 -6.41 -5.88 -5.92
N GLU A 102 -6.14 -6.35 -4.69
CA GLU A 102 -7.03 -6.12 -3.54
C GLU A 102 -7.17 -4.62 -3.22
N VAL A 103 -6.07 -3.87 -3.38
CA VAL A 103 -6.03 -2.41 -3.17
C VAL A 103 -6.89 -1.69 -4.20
N ASP A 104 -6.76 -2.02 -5.49
CA ASP A 104 -7.56 -1.38 -6.54
C ASP A 104 -9.05 -1.71 -6.38
N LEU A 105 -9.36 -2.96 -6.04
CA LEU A 105 -10.73 -3.38 -5.69
C LEU A 105 -11.28 -2.55 -4.52
N ALA A 106 -10.51 -2.40 -3.43
CA ALA A 106 -10.94 -1.64 -2.25
C ALA A 106 -11.16 -0.15 -2.56
N LYS A 107 -10.30 0.46 -3.39
CA LYS A 107 -10.44 1.86 -3.82
C LYS A 107 -11.68 2.07 -4.70
N VAL A 108 -11.93 1.17 -5.65
CA VAL A 108 -13.11 1.24 -6.53
C VAL A 108 -14.40 0.99 -5.76
N GLU A 109 -14.42 0.01 -4.83
CA GLU A 109 -15.56 -0.22 -3.95
C GLU A 109 -15.83 0.99 -3.04
N ASN A 110 -14.79 1.55 -2.41
CA ASN A 110 -14.93 2.74 -1.56
C ASN A 110 -15.49 3.93 -2.35
N THR A 111 -15.08 4.10 -3.60
CA THR A 111 -15.61 5.12 -4.50
C THR A 111 -17.10 4.93 -4.77
N ALA A 112 -17.53 3.70 -5.08
CA ALA A 112 -18.93 3.38 -5.30
C ALA A 112 -19.79 3.57 -4.04
N LEU A 113 -19.29 3.15 -2.87
CA LEU A 113 -19.97 3.31 -1.57
C LEU A 113 -20.12 4.77 -1.15
N SER A 114 -19.05 5.56 -1.33
CA SER A 114 -19.03 6.96 -0.88
C SER A 114 -19.69 7.94 -1.86
N GLY A 115 -19.80 7.56 -3.15
CA GLY A 115 -20.20 8.49 -4.20
C GLY A 115 -19.25 9.68 -4.35
N SER A 116 -17.98 9.50 -3.99
CA SER A 116 -16.99 10.59 -3.94
C SER A 116 -16.48 11.06 -5.30
N MET A 117 -16.83 10.33 -6.38
CA MET A 117 -16.44 10.65 -7.74
C MET A 117 -17.69 10.92 -8.62
N PRO A 118 -17.64 11.94 -9.50
CA PRO A 118 -16.54 12.89 -9.65
C PRO A 118 -16.50 13.88 -8.47
N PRO A 119 -15.32 14.40 -8.10
CA PRO A 119 -15.19 15.39 -7.04
C PRO A 119 -16.11 16.60 -7.25
N ALA A 120 -16.60 17.22 -6.17
CA ALA A 120 -17.57 18.32 -6.21
C ALA A 120 -17.15 19.48 -7.13
N LYS A 121 -15.84 19.74 -7.27
CA LYS A 121 -15.29 20.75 -8.19
C LYS A 121 -15.64 20.50 -9.66
N TYR A 122 -15.93 19.26 -10.05
CA TYR A 122 -16.27 18.87 -11.44
C TYR A 122 -17.73 18.52 -11.65
N SER A 123 -18.49 18.24 -10.59
CA SER A 123 -19.90 17.83 -10.67
C SER A 123 -20.81 18.87 -11.35
N HIS A 124 -20.35 20.11 -11.47
CA HIS A 124 -21.07 21.22 -12.11
C HIS A 124 -20.37 21.76 -13.37
N MET A 125 -19.30 21.11 -13.82
CA MET A 125 -18.60 21.52 -15.04
C MET A 125 -19.27 20.90 -16.27
N PRO A 126 -19.59 21.71 -17.32
CA PRO A 126 -20.21 21.20 -18.54
C PRO A 126 -19.42 20.07 -19.22
N MET A 127 -18.10 20.05 -19.02
CA MET A 127 -17.18 19.08 -19.63
C MET A 127 -17.17 17.71 -18.92
N HIS A 128 -17.76 17.59 -17.74
CA HIS A 128 -17.87 16.34 -16.97
C HIS A 128 -19.34 15.95 -16.72
N TRP A 129 -20.26 16.46 -17.54
CA TRP A 129 -21.67 16.12 -17.42
C TRP A 129 -21.90 14.64 -17.79
N GLY A 130 -22.38 13.84 -16.84
CA GLY A 130 -22.71 12.42 -17.05
C GLY A 130 -21.62 11.42 -16.67
N THR A 131 -20.50 11.85 -16.08
CA THR A 131 -19.38 10.98 -15.65
C THR A 131 -19.52 10.49 -14.19
N SER A 132 -20.74 10.26 -13.73
CA SER A 132 -21.02 9.91 -12.32
C SER A 132 -21.76 8.59 -12.23
N LEU A 133 -21.29 7.72 -11.34
CA LEU A 133 -21.92 6.43 -11.10
C LEU A 133 -23.37 6.60 -10.64
N ASP A 134 -24.31 5.99 -11.36
CA ASP A 134 -25.69 5.85 -10.91
C ASP A 134 -25.85 4.75 -9.85
N ASP A 135 -27.03 4.66 -9.24
CA ASP A 135 -27.27 3.71 -8.15
C ASP A 135 -27.19 2.23 -8.58
N ASN A 136 -27.51 1.92 -9.84
CA ASN A 136 -27.39 0.56 -10.37
C ASN A 136 -25.93 0.20 -10.64
N GLU A 137 -25.17 1.13 -11.22
CA GLU A 137 -23.74 0.96 -11.47
C GLU A 137 -22.97 0.76 -10.17
N LYS A 138 -23.27 1.58 -9.14
CA LYS A 138 -22.73 1.40 -7.79
C LYS A 138 -23.06 0.02 -7.24
N ALA A 139 -24.31 -0.43 -7.36
CA ALA A 139 -24.73 -1.74 -6.88
C ALA A 139 -23.97 -2.88 -7.57
N VAL A 140 -23.71 -2.77 -8.89
CA VAL A 140 -22.88 -3.74 -9.63
C VAL A 140 -21.45 -3.76 -9.10
N ILE A 141 -20.80 -2.60 -8.96
CA ILE A 141 -19.43 -2.51 -8.44
C ILE A 141 -19.34 -3.09 -7.03
N ILE A 142 -20.27 -2.74 -6.14
CA ILE A 142 -20.28 -3.22 -4.75
C ILE A 142 -20.49 -4.75 -4.70
N SER A 143 -21.41 -5.27 -5.53
CA SER A 143 -21.64 -6.72 -5.62
C SER A 143 -20.41 -7.46 -6.14
N TRP A 144 -19.80 -6.96 -7.23
CA TRP A 144 -18.57 -7.50 -7.79
C TRP A 144 -17.43 -7.50 -6.77
N ALA A 145 -17.19 -6.37 -6.10
CA ALA A 145 -16.11 -6.24 -5.11
C ALA A 145 -16.30 -7.25 -3.97
N LYS A 146 -17.53 -7.41 -3.49
CA LYS A 146 -17.88 -8.40 -2.47
C LYS A 146 -17.63 -9.83 -2.94
N ASN A 147 -18.02 -10.17 -4.17
CA ASN A 147 -17.85 -11.51 -4.71
C ASN A 147 -16.36 -11.84 -4.91
N VAL A 148 -15.59 -10.93 -5.51
CA VAL A 148 -14.15 -11.12 -5.72
C VAL A 148 -13.40 -11.20 -4.40
N ARG A 149 -13.74 -10.35 -3.41
CA ARG A 149 -13.12 -10.42 -2.08
C ARG A 149 -13.35 -11.78 -1.43
N LYS A 150 -14.61 -12.24 -1.41
CA LYS A 150 -14.96 -13.55 -0.85
C LYS A 150 -14.23 -14.71 -1.52
N ASP A 151 -14.11 -14.65 -2.85
CA ASP A 151 -13.51 -15.72 -3.66
C ASP A 151 -11.97 -15.76 -3.57
N ARG A 152 -11.32 -14.60 -3.51
CA ARG A 152 -9.86 -14.50 -3.76
C ARG A 152 -9.05 -13.96 -2.60
N PHE A 153 -9.66 -13.13 -1.76
CA PHE A 153 -8.98 -12.39 -0.69
C PHE A 153 -9.46 -12.81 0.69
N THR A 154 -10.01 -14.01 0.84
CA THR A 154 -10.32 -14.56 2.17
C THR A 154 -9.30 -15.61 2.58
N THR A 155 -8.98 -15.62 3.86
CA THR A 155 -8.18 -16.71 4.44
C THR A 155 -9.07 -17.86 4.86
N GLU A 156 -8.55 -19.09 4.85
CA GLU A 156 -9.29 -20.30 5.23
C GLU A 156 -9.92 -20.23 6.63
N THR A 157 -9.31 -19.47 7.55
CA THR A 157 -9.72 -19.38 8.95
C THR A 157 -10.72 -18.26 9.26
N VAL A 158 -11.05 -17.40 8.29
CA VAL A 158 -11.96 -16.27 8.53
C VAL A 158 -13.39 -16.78 8.79
N ALA A 159 -14.09 -16.18 9.76
CA ALA A 159 -15.50 -16.49 9.99
C ALA A 159 -16.38 -15.98 8.84
N GLU A 160 -17.50 -16.66 8.58
CA GLU A 160 -18.37 -16.36 7.42
C GLU A 160 -18.86 -14.91 7.41
N GLU A 161 -19.17 -14.33 8.57
CA GLU A 161 -19.59 -12.93 8.68
C GLU A 161 -18.49 -11.93 8.27
N PHE A 162 -17.21 -12.30 8.36
CA PHE A 162 -16.07 -11.43 8.08
C PHE A 162 -15.42 -11.69 6.72
N LYS A 163 -15.94 -12.61 5.91
CA LYS A 163 -15.44 -12.88 4.55
C LYS A 163 -15.48 -11.68 3.60
N ASN A 164 -16.24 -10.64 3.92
CA ASN A 164 -16.27 -9.40 3.13
C ASN A 164 -15.54 -8.22 3.80
N GLU A 165 -14.85 -8.44 4.92
CA GLU A 165 -14.05 -7.38 5.54
C GLU A 165 -12.77 -7.13 4.72
N PRO A 166 -12.34 -5.86 4.54
CA PRO A 166 -11.12 -5.52 3.80
C PRO A 166 -9.84 -5.96 4.53
N LEU A 167 -9.93 -6.31 5.81
CA LEU A 167 -8.84 -6.93 6.57
C LEU A 167 -9.17 -8.40 6.82
N GLN A 168 -8.13 -9.23 6.83
CA GLN A 168 -8.24 -10.67 6.99
C GLN A 168 -7.32 -11.18 8.11
N PRO A 169 -7.70 -12.28 8.80
CA PRO A 169 -6.87 -12.79 9.89
C PRO A 169 -5.55 -13.32 9.35
N LEU A 170 -4.48 -13.13 10.12
CA LEU A 170 -3.18 -13.70 9.82
C LEU A 170 -3.24 -15.23 9.87
N MET A 171 -2.59 -15.87 8.91
CA MET A 171 -2.38 -17.32 8.94
C MET A 171 -1.43 -17.72 10.08
N LYS A 172 -1.61 -18.93 10.62
CA LYS A 172 -0.80 -19.42 11.74
C LYS A 172 0.67 -19.66 11.37
N SER A 173 0.94 -20.06 10.13
CA SER A 173 2.28 -20.40 9.66
C SER A 173 2.34 -20.35 8.14
N LEU A 174 3.53 -20.06 7.60
CA LEU A 174 3.88 -20.30 6.20
C LEU A 174 4.62 -21.64 6.07
N PRO A 175 4.50 -22.34 4.92
CA PRO A 175 5.34 -23.50 4.64
C PRO A 175 6.82 -23.11 4.68
N THR A 176 7.60 -23.87 5.45
CA THR A 176 9.04 -23.68 5.62
C THR A 176 9.73 -25.04 5.76
N ASP A 177 11.03 -25.07 5.48
CA ASP A 177 11.90 -26.21 5.79
C ASP A 177 12.56 -25.99 7.17
N PRO A 178 12.24 -26.81 8.19
CA PRO A 178 12.79 -26.62 9.54
C PRO A 178 14.33 -26.62 9.61
N ALA A 179 15.02 -27.39 8.75
CA ALA A 179 16.47 -27.43 8.75
C ALA A 179 17.07 -26.13 8.19
N LYS A 180 16.43 -25.55 7.16
CA LYS A 180 16.80 -24.23 6.63
C LYS A 180 16.48 -23.12 7.62
N VAL A 181 15.36 -23.21 8.33
CA VAL A 181 14.97 -22.26 9.38
C VAL A 181 16.03 -22.21 10.49
N GLU A 182 16.55 -23.37 10.93
CA GLU A 182 17.60 -23.40 11.97
C GLU A 182 18.89 -22.70 11.49
N LEU A 183 19.31 -22.95 10.25
CA LEU A 183 20.45 -22.25 9.66
C LEU A 183 20.19 -20.76 9.47
N GLY A 184 19.00 -20.40 9.00
CA GLY A 184 18.56 -19.01 8.83
C GLY A 184 18.58 -18.24 10.12
N PHE A 185 18.07 -18.83 11.21
CA PHE A 185 18.12 -18.24 12.54
C PHE A 185 19.57 -17.99 12.98
N ALA A 186 20.48 -18.96 12.75
CA ALA A 186 21.89 -18.78 13.07
C ALA A 186 22.50 -17.63 12.25
N LEU A 187 22.29 -17.61 10.93
CA LEU A 187 22.81 -16.57 10.02
C LEU A 187 22.25 -15.18 10.34
N TYR A 188 20.97 -15.08 10.68
CA TYR A 188 20.31 -13.82 11.04
C TYR A 188 21.00 -13.11 12.21
N HIS A 189 21.60 -13.88 13.12
CA HIS A 189 22.32 -13.38 14.29
C HIS A 189 23.85 -13.39 14.10
N ASP A 190 24.36 -13.83 12.96
CA ASP A 190 25.78 -14.03 12.72
C ASP A 190 26.44 -12.74 12.24
N THR A 191 27.34 -12.18 13.05
CA THR A 191 28.03 -10.94 12.68
C THR A 191 29.06 -11.13 11.59
N ARG A 192 29.47 -12.37 11.27
CA ARG A 192 30.40 -12.69 10.17
C ARG A 192 29.87 -12.34 8.78
N LEU A 193 28.58 -12.02 8.69
CA LEU A 193 27.98 -11.48 7.47
C LEU A 193 28.39 -10.02 7.20
N SER A 194 28.99 -9.32 8.19
CA SER A 194 29.51 -7.96 8.06
C SER A 194 31.04 -7.93 7.96
N ALA A 195 31.58 -6.93 7.25
CA ALA A 195 32.99 -6.88 6.89
C ALA A 195 33.95 -6.78 8.09
N ASP A 196 33.49 -6.20 9.21
CA ASP A 196 34.27 -6.06 10.45
C ASP A 196 33.80 -7.00 11.57
N ASN A 197 32.86 -7.90 11.28
CA ASN A 197 32.24 -8.81 12.23
C ASN A 197 31.46 -8.14 13.39
N THR A 198 30.91 -6.93 13.17
CA THR A 198 30.16 -6.19 14.22
C THR A 198 28.65 -6.14 14.04
N ILE A 199 28.15 -6.32 12.80
CA ILE A 199 26.72 -6.15 12.47
C ILE A 199 26.13 -7.49 12.00
N SER A 200 24.92 -7.81 12.46
CA SER A 200 24.06 -8.86 11.91
C SER A 200 22.67 -8.31 11.60
N CYS A 201 21.79 -9.10 10.99
CA CYS A 201 20.40 -8.69 10.73
C CYS A 201 19.72 -8.27 12.04
N ALA A 202 19.96 -9.02 13.13
CA ALA A 202 19.43 -8.75 14.45
C ALA A 202 19.89 -7.42 15.09
N THR A 203 20.98 -6.80 14.59
CA THR A 203 21.43 -5.48 15.07
C THR A 203 20.42 -4.38 14.75
N CYS A 204 19.86 -4.39 13.54
CA CYS A 204 18.89 -3.39 13.08
C CYS A 204 17.44 -3.88 13.22
N HIS A 205 17.22 -5.19 13.26
CA HIS A 205 15.91 -5.82 13.29
C HIS A 205 15.72 -6.69 14.54
N GLY A 206 15.91 -6.12 15.72
CA GLY A 206 15.86 -6.86 16.97
C GLY A 206 14.52 -7.56 17.21
N LEU A 207 14.52 -8.90 17.29
CA LEU A 207 13.29 -9.69 17.52
C LEU A 207 12.62 -9.38 18.88
N ASN A 208 13.39 -8.89 19.85
CA ASN A 208 12.89 -8.48 21.17
C ASN A 208 12.40 -7.02 21.24
N THR A 209 12.43 -6.29 20.12
CA THR A 209 12.10 -4.85 20.02
C THR A 209 11.10 -4.58 18.90
N GLY A 210 10.26 -5.58 18.58
CA GLY A 210 9.27 -5.49 17.51
C GLY A 210 9.85 -5.70 16.11
N GLY A 211 11.04 -6.27 15.98
CA GLY A 211 11.70 -6.54 14.70
C GLY A 211 12.37 -5.31 14.07
N VAL A 212 12.63 -4.28 14.87
CA VAL A 212 13.27 -3.00 14.50
C VAL A 212 14.26 -2.57 15.59
N ASP A 213 15.06 -1.53 15.33
CA ASP A 213 16.02 -0.98 16.30
C ASP A 213 15.50 0.24 17.09
N ARG A 214 14.30 0.74 16.73
CA ARG A 214 13.65 1.93 17.29
C ARG A 214 14.47 3.21 17.17
N LYS A 215 15.33 3.29 16.14
CA LYS A 215 16.09 4.49 15.79
C LYS A 215 15.41 5.18 14.60
N GLN A 216 15.69 6.47 14.42
CA GLN A 216 15.31 7.16 13.18
C GLN A 216 15.97 6.47 11.97
N TYR A 217 17.29 6.31 12.03
CA TYR A 217 18.09 5.56 11.07
C TYR A 217 18.94 4.53 11.80
N SER A 218 19.07 3.36 11.19
CA SER A 218 19.93 2.30 11.71
C SER A 218 21.40 2.65 11.61
N GLU A 219 22.14 2.22 12.61
CA GLU A 219 23.58 2.38 12.71
C GLU A 219 24.25 1.09 12.22
N GLY A 220 24.96 1.17 11.11
CA GLY A 220 25.70 0.06 10.52
C GLY A 220 27.20 0.13 10.80
N ILE A 221 27.97 -0.48 9.91
CA ILE A 221 29.42 -0.64 10.03
C ILE A 221 30.13 0.72 10.23
N ASN A 222 31.11 0.74 11.15
CA ASN A 222 31.84 1.95 11.55
C ASN A 222 30.98 3.08 12.12
N GLY A 223 29.78 2.79 12.63
CA GLY A 223 28.87 3.80 13.20
C GLY A 223 28.21 4.70 12.14
N GLN A 224 28.18 4.27 10.88
CA GLN A 224 27.50 4.98 9.81
C GLN A 224 25.99 4.83 9.93
N PHE A 225 25.23 5.83 9.50
CA PHE A 225 23.78 5.78 9.50
C PHE A 225 23.23 5.55 8.08
N GLY A 226 22.16 4.76 7.99
CA GLY A 226 21.36 4.62 6.78
C GLY A 226 20.60 5.91 6.41
N GLY A 227 19.78 5.83 5.36
CA GLY A 227 18.96 6.95 4.87
C GLY A 227 17.45 6.75 5.02
N VAL A 228 17.02 5.61 5.57
CA VAL A 228 15.61 5.27 5.81
C VAL A 228 15.48 4.52 7.14
N ASN A 229 14.33 4.63 7.78
CA ASN A 229 13.98 3.86 8.97
C ASN A 229 13.89 2.36 8.64
N ALA A 230 14.42 1.50 9.52
CA ALA A 230 14.38 0.06 9.35
C ALA A 230 12.97 -0.48 9.64
N PRO A 231 12.25 -1.02 8.62
CA PRO A 231 10.93 -1.59 8.85
C PRO A 231 11.03 -2.91 9.61
N THR A 232 9.93 -3.36 10.22
CA THR A 232 9.92 -4.63 10.95
C THR A 232 10.11 -5.84 10.03
N VAL A 233 10.86 -6.84 10.50
CA VAL A 233 10.93 -8.17 9.88
C VAL A 233 9.68 -9.02 10.14
N TYR A 234 8.90 -8.70 11.17
CA TYR A 234 7.69 -9.46 11.48
C TYR A 234 6.64 -9.28 10.38
N ASN A 235 6.10 -10.39 9.91
CA ASN A 235 5.17 -10.50 8.79
C ASN A 235 5.70 -9.96 7.44
N ALA A 236 7.00 -9.65 7.32
CA ALA A 236 7.58 -9.10 6.09
C ALA A 236 7.49 -10.09 4.90
N ALA A 237 7.45 -11.39 5.20
CA ALA A 237 7.19 -12.46 4.21
C ALA A 237 5.85 -12.32 3.46
N LEU A 238 4.91 -11.54 3.99
CA LEU A 238 3.59 -11.31 3.39
C LEU A 238 3.53 -10.05 2.54
N ASN A 239 4.60 -9.25 2.50
CA ASN A 239 4.66 -8.12 1.56
C ASN A 239 4.80 -8.64 0.13
N PHE A 240 4.16 -7.97 -0.83
CA PHE A 240 4.32 -8.30 -2.26
C PHE A 240 5.72 -8.02 -2.82
N VAL A 241 6.49 -7.17 -2.13
CA VAL A 241 7.88 -6.76 -2.39
C VAL A 241 8.52 -6.26 -1.08
N GLN A 242 9.84 -6.17 -1.03
CA GLN A 242 10.59 -5.74 0.16
C GLN A 242 11.23 -4.35 0.00
N PHE A 243 11.62 -3.76 1.14
CA PHE A 243 12.01 -2.35 1.29
C PHE A 243 10.87 -1.34 1.08
N TRP A 244 11.11 -0.09 1.46
CA TRP A 244 10.17 1.03 1.29
C TRP A 244 9.90 1.38 -0.18
N ASP A 245 10.87 1.17 -1.05
CA ASP A 245 10.79 1.44 -2.50
C ASP A 245 10.44 0.18 -3.32
N GLY A 246 10.26 -0.98 -2.65
CA GLY A 246 9.91 -2.25 -3.29
C GLY A 246 10.96 -2.78 -4.26
N ARG A 247 12.25 -2.47 -4.06
CA ARG A 247 13.31 -2.83 -5.01
C ARG A 247 13.68 -4.31 -5.06
N ALA A 248 13.21 -5.12 -4.09
CA ALA A 248 13.42 -6.56 -4.06
C ALA A 248 12.07 -7.29 -4.11
N ALA A 249 11.97 -8.35 -4.90
CA ALA A 249 10.74 -9.10 -5.13
C ALA A 249 10.31 -9.94 -3.92
N ASP A 250 11.27 -10.43 -3.14
CA ASP A 250 11.02 -11.28 -1.97
C ASP A 250 12.12 -11.13 -0.90
N LEU A 251 11.98 -11.88 0.21
CA LEU A 251 12.93 -11.87 1.31
C LEU A 251 14.32 -12.39 0.92
N LYS A 252 14.40 -13.34 -0.01
CA LYS A 252 15.68 -13.90 -0.45
C LYS A 252 16.48 -12.85 -1.23
N GLU A 253 15.82 -12.14 -2.14
CA GLU A 253 16.44 -11.02 -2.84
C GLU A 253 16.78 -9.87 -1.88
N GLN A 254 15.91 -9.57 -0.91
CA GLN A 254 16.15 -8.55 0.11
C GLN A 254 17.40 -8.85 0.94
N ALA A 255 17.56 -10.09 1.41
CA ALA A 255 18.68 -10.52 2.26
C ALA A 255 20.05 -10.44 1.55
N ALA A 256 20.07 -10.30 0.22
CA ALA A 256 21.30 -10.06 -0.53
C ALA A 256 21.81 -8.61 -0.45
N GLY A 257 20.93 -7.66 -0.12
CA GLY A 257 21.24 -6.22 -0.10
C GLY A 257 22.12 -5.80 1.09
N PRO A 258 21.65 -5.98 2.35
CA PRO A 258 22.36 -5.49 3.53
C PRO A 258 23.81 -5.93 3.67
N PRO A 259 24.17 -7.21 3.41
CA PRO A 259 25.55 -7.67 3.50
C PRO A 259 26.53 -6.85 2.65
N LEU A 260 26.09 -6.38 1.48
CA LEU A 260 26.93 -5.64 0.53
C LEU A 260 26.78 -4.11 0.61
N ASN A 261 25.83 -3.60 1.41
CA ASN A 261 25.61 -2.17 1.52
C ASN A 261 26.71 -1.53 2.39
N PRO A 262 27.47 -0.52 1.87
CA PRO A 262 28.62 0.07 2.56
C PRO A 262 28.29 0.82 3.86
N VAL A 263 27.02 1.20 4.08
CA VAL A 263 26.57 1.84 5.31
C VAL A 263 25.82 0.90 6.25
N GLU A 264 25.59 -0.36 5.84
CA GLU A 264 24.95 -1.40 6.67
C GLU A 264 26.01 -2.41 7.11
N MET A 265 26.30 -3.46 6.33
CA MET A 265 27.23 -4.54 6.73
C MET A 265 28.56 -4.53 5.96
N GLY A 266 28.64 -3.85 4.81
CA GLY A 266 29.89 -3.40 4.20
C GLY A 266 30.82 -4.44 3.57
N CYS A 267 30.37 -5.69 3.34
CA CYS A 267 31.16 -6.67 2.59
C CYS A 267 31.31 -6.27 1.12
N THR A 268 32.45 -6.59 0.50
CA THR A 268 32.67 -6.29 -0.92
C THR A 268 32.04 -7.32 -1.85
N SER A 269 31.81 -8.54 -1.36
CA SER A 269 31.18 -9.65 -2.10
C SER A 269 30.67 -10.73 -1.16
N PHE A 270 29.81 -11.61 -1.66
CA PHE A 270 29.43 -12.82 -0.93
C PHE A 270 30.58 -13.83 -0.81
N ASP A 271 31.59 -13.79 -1.68
CA ASP A 271 32.78 -14.65 -1.55
C ASP A 271 33.53 -14.36 -0.25
N GLN A 272 33.67 -13.07 0.13
CA GLN A 272 34.23 -12.67 1.41
C GLN A 272 33.45 -13.29 2.59
N ILE A 273 32.13 -13.29 2.51
CA ILE A 273 31.24 -13.87 3.54
C ILE A 273 31.42 -15.38 3.60
N CYS A 274 31.41 -16.06 2.44
CA CYS A 274 31.64 -17.49 2.35
C CYS A 274 33.00 -17.90 2.95
N GLU A 275 34.07 -17.14 2.67
CA GLU A 275 35.40 -17.37 3.23
C GLU A 275 35.44 -17.20 4.75
N ALA A 276 34.72 -16.21 5.29
CA ALA A 276 34.61 -15.96 6.72
C ALA A 276 33.84 -17.10 7.44
N LEU A 277 32.70 -17.52 6.88
CA LEU A 277 31.91 -18.64 7.42
C LEU A 277 32.66 -19.97 7.34
N ALA A 278 33.43 -20.21 6.26
CA ALA A 278 34.20 -21.43 6.06
C ALA A 278 35.32 -21.65 7.09
N GLN A 279 35.72 -20.61 7.85
CA GLN A 279 36.67 -20.77 8.95
C GLN A 279 36.07 -21.58 10.12
N ASP A 280 34.74 -21.63 10.23
CA ASP A 280 34.02 -22.41 11.22
C ASP A 280 33.62 -23.77 10.64
N LYS A 281 34.43 -24.77 10.95
CA LYS A 281 34.27 -26.14 10.43
C LYS A 281 32.99 -26.81 10.93
N ASP A 282 32.56 -26.50 12.14
CA ASP A 282 31.35 -27.08 12.72
C ASP A 282 30.10 -26.49 12.07
N PHE A 283 30.08 -25.16 11.87
CA PHE A 283 29.00 -24.50 11.14
C PHE A 283 29.00 -24.92 9.66
N THR A 284 30.16 -25.03 9.02
CA THR A 284 30.28 -25.53 7.64
C THR A 284 29.67 -26.92 7.49
N LYS A 285 29.98 -27.84 8.42
CA LYS A 285 29.40 -29.19 8.40
C LYS A 285 27.87 -29.13 8.44
N LYS A 286 27.29 -28.42 9.42
CA LYS A 286 25.84 -28.25 9.56
C LYS A 286 25.21 -27.62 8.31
N PHE A 287 25.87 -26.61 7.75
CA PHE A 287 25.39 -25.93 6.55
C PHE A 287 25.33 -26.89 5.36
N THR A 288 26.39 -27.66 5.13
CA THR A 288 26.45 -28.63 4.02
C THR A 288 25.52 -29.83 4.15
N GLU A 289 25.04 -30.14 5.36
CA GLU A 289 24.00 -31.16 5.57
C GLU A 289 22.63 -30.69 5.02
N VAL A 290 22.37 -29.39 5.00
CA VAL A 290 21.13 -28.79 4.47
C VAL A 290 21.27 -28.33 3.02
N TYR A 291 22.43 -27.77 2.67
CA TYR A 291 22.79 -27.31 1.33
C TYR A 291 24.05 -28.03 0.84
N PRO A 292 23.93 -29.20 0.20
CA PRO A 292 25.08 -29.98 -0.30
C PRO A 292 26.00 -29.22 -1.26
N GLU A 293 25.49 -28.20 -1.94
CA GLU A 293 26.24 -27.28 -2.80
C GLU A 293 27.15 -26.30 -2.04
N GLY A 294 26.99 -26.17 -0.72
CA GLY A 294 27.79 -25.30 0.15
C GLY A 294 27.39 -23.83 0.12
N TYR A 295 28.29 -22.97 0.63
CA TYR A 295 28.03 -21.54 0.74
C TYR A 295 27.96 -20.84 -0.62
N SER A 296 26.93 -20.02 -0.77
CA SER A 296 26.76 -19.08 -1.87
C SER A 296 25.80 -17.97 -1.42
N GLN A 297 25.73 -16.86 -2.16
CA GLN A 297 24.68 -15.86 -1.94
C GLN A 297 23.29 -16.51 -1.91
N SER A 298 23.00 -17.42 -2.85
CA SER A 298 21.71 -18.08 -2.95
C SER A 298 21.38 -18.91 -1.71
N THR A 299 22.30 -19.76 -1.24
CA THR A 299 22.04 -20.67 -0.11
C THR A 299 21.97 -19.94 1.22
N ILE A 300 22.79 -18.90 1.41
CA ILE A 300 22.76 -18.04 2.62
C ILE A 300 21.45 -17.26 2.69
N THR A 301 21.08 -16.57 1.61
CA THR A 301 19.85 -15.76 1.58
C THR A 301 18.58 -16.61 1.61
N ASP A 302 18.61 -17.82 1.03
CA ASP A 302 17.51 -18.80 1.12
C ASP A 302 17.26 -19.21 2.57
N ALA A 303 18.31 -19.54 3.32
CA ALA A 303 18.19 -19.92 4.72
C ALA A 303 17.62 -18.77 5.57
N ILE A 304 18.12 -17.55 5.41
CA ILE A 304 17.62 -16.35 6.11
C ILE A 304 16.14 -16.13 5.79
N ALA A 305 15.76 -16.17 4.51
CA ALA A 305 14.37 -16.00 4.09
C ALA A 305 13.45 -17.10 4.65
N GLU A 306 13.91 -18.35 4.72
CA GLU A 306 13.17 -19.45 5.36
C GLU A 306 12.92 -19.17 6.85
N PHE A 307 13.91 -18.66 7.57
CA PHE A 307 13.72 -18.24 8.96
C PHE A 307 12.72 -17.08 9.07
N GLU A 308 12.84 -16.05 8.24
CA GLU A 308 11.96 -14.88 8.29
C GLU A 308 10.49 -15.21 7.96
N LYS A 309 10.22 -16.24 7.15
CA LYS A 309 8.86 -16.76 6.94
C LYS A 309 8.19 -17.27 8.23
N THR A 310 8.98 -17.63 9.24
CA THR A 310 8.46 -18.05 10.54
C THR A 310 8.03 -16.88 11.42
N LEU A 311 8.45 -15.65 11.10
CA LEU A 311 8.21 -14.44 11.89
C LEU A 311 6.79 -13.88 11.69
N LEU A 312 5.78 -14.75 11.83
CA LEU A 312 4.37 -14.36 11.82
C LEU A 312 3.89 -14.05 13.24
N THR A 313 3.05 -13.02 13.36
CA THR A 313 2.60 -12.48 14.66
C THR A 313 1.07 -12.35 14.72
N PRO A 314 0.33 -13.47 14.88
CA PRO A 314 -1.12 -13.41 15.05
C PRO A 314 -1.49 -12.63 16.31
N SER A 315 -2.61 -11.92 16.27
CA SER A 315 -3.04 -10.91 17.23
C SER A 315 -4.47 -11.14 17.73
N ARG A 316 -4.95 -10.29 18.65
CA ARG A 316 -6.35 -10.30 19.11
C ARG A 316 -7.32 -9.97 17.99
N PHE A 317 -6.93 -9.08 17.07
CA PHE A 317 -7.74 -8.76 15.90
C PHE A 317 -7.97 -9.98 15.00
N ASP A 318 -6.95 -10.83 14.85
CA ASP A 318 -7.08 -12.07 14.07
C ASP A 318 -8.06 -13.05 14.73
N LYS A 319 -8.01 -13.19 16.06
CA LYS A 319 -8.97 -14.00 16.84
C LYS A 319 -10.42 -13.52 16.62
N TYR A 320 -10.64 -12.20 16.57
CA TYR A 320 -11.94 -11.62 16.27
C TYR A 320 -12.42 -11.97 14.85
N LEU A 321 -11.58 -11.79 13.83
CA LEU A 321 -11.91 -12.14 12.45
C LEU A 321 -12.11 -13.66 12.23
N MET A 322 -11.56 -14.49 13.11
CA MET A 322 -11.80 -15.94 13.16
C MET A 322 -13.09 -16.32 13.92
N GLY A 323 -13.83 -15.34 14.46
CA GLY A 323 -15.15 -15.54 15.07
C GLY A 323 -15.19 -15.42 16.60
N ASP A 324 -14.05 -15.15 17.27
CA ASP A 324 -14.05 -14.87 18.72
C ASP A 324 -14.53 -13.44 18.99
N LYS A 325 -15.84 -13.29 19.19
CA LYS A 325 -16.50 -12.00 19.43
C LYS A 325 -16.10 -11.32 20.74
N ASN A 326 -15.42 -12.04 21.64
CA ASN A 326 -14.93 -11.49 22.90
C ASN A 326 -13.45 -11.06 22.82
N ALA A 327 -12.78 -11.29 21.68
CA ALA A 327 -11.38 -10.92 21.51
C ALA A 327 -11.17 -9.39 21.54
N LEU A 328 -12.17 -8.62 21.12
CA LEU A 328 -12.16 -7.17 21.07
C LEU A 328 -13.29 -6.55 21.89
N THR A 329 -13.02 -5.38 22.44
CA THR A 329 -13.96 -4.51 23.13
C THR A 329 -14.79 -3.68 22.14
N ALA A 330 -15.88 -3.07 22.61
CA ALA A 330 -16.69 -2.18 21.78
C ALA A 330 -15.89 -0.98 21.24
N GLU A 331 -14.99 -0.42 22.05
CA GLU A 331 -14.15 0.72 21.68
C GLU A 331 -13.13 0.35 20.57
N GLU A 332 -12.50 -0.82 20.68
CA GLU A 332 -11.62 -1.36 19.63
C GLU A 332 -12.38 -1.58 18.31
N LEU A 333 -13.64 -2.02 18.37
CA LEU A 333 -14.50 -2.18 17.19
C LEU A 333 -14.94 -0.83 16.58
N GLU A 334 -15.23 0.17 17.42
CA GLU A 334 -15.47 1.54 16.94
C GLU A 334 -14.24 2.12 16.25
N GLY A 335 -13.04 1.87 16.79
CA GLY A 335 -11.77 2.22 16.17
C GLY A 335 -11.57 1.56 14.80
N TYR A 336 -11.88 0.27 14.69
CA TYR A 336 -11.83 -0.43 13.40
C TYR A 336 -12.83 0.13 12.39
N GLN A 337 -14.05 0.43 12.83
CA GLN A 337 -15.04 1.06 11.95
C GLN A 337 -14.56 2.44 11.47
N LEU A 338 -13.99 3.24 12.36
CA LEU A 338 -13.44 4.55 12.03
C LEU A 338 -12.26 4.45 11.06
N PHE A 339 -11.41 3.42 11.20
CA PHE A 339 -10.33 3.11 10.25
C PHE A 339 -10.88 2.85 8.82
N LYS A 340 -11.99 2.11 8.70
CA LYS A 340 -12.67 1.88 7.42
C LYS A 340 -13.32 3.15 6.87
N ASP A 341 -14.05 3.87 7.71
CA ASP A 341 -14.79 5.09 7.32
C ASP A 341 -13.85 6.21 6.85
N ASN A 342 -12.64 6.29 7.42
CA ASN A 342 -11.58 7.20 6.99
C ASN A 342 -10.66 6.56 5.92
N LYS A 343 -11.15 5.58 5.14
CA LYS A 343 -10.47 5.04 3.95
C LYS A 343 -9.08 4.43 4.20
N CYS A 344 -8.68 4.19 5.44
CA CYS A 344 -7.36 3.61 5.72
C CYS A 344 -7.26 2.19 5.13
N ALA A 345 -8.38 1.47 5.17
CA ALA A 345 -8.58 0.15 4.56
C ALA A 345 -8.74 0.18 3.02
N THR A 346 -8.32 1.23 2.31
CA THR A 346 -8.13 1.18 0.85
C THR A 346 -6.68 0.92 0.45
N CYS A 347 -5.72 1.26 1.31
CA CYS A 347 -4.28 1.01 1.08
C CYS A 347 -3.73 -0.04 2.06
N HIS A 348 -4.22 -0.02 3.29
CA HIS A 348 -3.86 -0.99 4.33
C HIS A 348 -4.87 -2.15 4.34
N VAL A 349 -4.79 -3.03 3.34
CA VAL A 349 -5.74 -4.14 3.11
C VAL A 349 -5.15 -5.52 3.42
N GLY A 350 -6.03 -6.52 3.49
CA GLY A 350 -5.72 -7.94 3.51
C GLY A 350 -5.05 -8.42 4.79
N VAL A 351 -4.36 -9.57 4.67
CA VAL A 351 -3.78 -10.27 5.82
C VAL A 351 -2.69 -9.49 6.52
N ASN A 352 -1.97 -8.62 5.83
CA ASN A 352 -0.84 -7.88 6.40
C ASN A 352 -1.18 -6.43 6.75
N VAL A 353 -2.43 -5.99 6.56
CA VAL A 353 -2.89 -4.62 6.83
C VAL A 353 -1.97 -3.59 6.15
N GLY A 354 -1.72 -3.79 4.86
CA GLY A 354 -0.70 -3.09 4.07
C GLY A 354 0.25 -4.04 3.36
N GLY A 355 1.29 -3.50 2.72
CA GLY A 355 2.29 -4.29 2.02
C GLY A 355 1.79 -4.93 0.73
N GLN A 356 0.83 -4.32 0.03
CA GLN A 356 0.24 -4.85 -1.21
C GLN A 356 0.24 -3.85 -2.40
N SER A 357 0.64 -2.60 -2.19
CA SER A 357 0.69 -1.59 -3.24
C SER A 357 1.81 -0.58 -3.02
N TYR A 358 2.07 0.21 -4.06
CA TYR A 358 2.79 1.47 -3.96
C TYR A 358 1.80 2.62 -3.91
N GLU A 359 1.93 3.51 -2.94
CA GLU A 359 1.04 4.65 -2.75
C GLU A 359 1.84 5.95 -2.70
N PHE A 360 1.27 7.00 -3.27
CA PHE A 360 1.88 8.33 -3.26
C PHE A 360 1.76 8.94 -1.86
N MET A 361 2.88 9.42 -1.29
CA MET A 361 2.89 10.15 -0.02
C MET A 361 2.60 11.64 -0.29
N GLY A 362 1.53 12.16 0.28
CA GLY A 362 1.08 13.54 0.12
C GLY A 362 0.09 13.76 -1.03
N ILE A 363 -0.93 12.90 -1.16
CA ILE A 363 -1.95 13.02 -2.22
C ILE A 363 -2.69 14.36 -2.14
N LYS A 364 -3.04 14.79 -0.91
CA LYS A 364 -3.88 15.97 -0.64
C LYS A 364 -3.09 17.23 -0.37
N ASN A 365 -1.89 17.08 0.18
CA ASN A 365 -0.98 18.17 0.46
C ASN A 365 0.47 17.65 0.46
N SER A 366 1.46 18.53 0.36
CA SER A 366 2.86 18.13 0.29
C SER A 366 3.43 17.80 1.67
N TYR A 367 3.49 16.50 2.00
CA TYR A 367 4.14 15.99 3.22
C TYR A 367 5.61 16.44 3.29
N PHE A 368 6.32 16.41 2.16
CA PHE A 368 7.75 16.73 2.10
C PHE A 368 8.05 18.20 2.38
N ASP A 369 7.16 19.11 1.96
CA ASP A 369 7.28 20.52 2.31
C ASP A 369 6.92 20.75 3.78
N TYR A 370 5.87 20.08 4.29
CA TYR A 370 5.40 20.19 5.67
C TYR A 370 6.49 19.84 6.70
N ARG A 371 7.15 18.69 6.53
CA ARG A 371 8.17 18.24 7.50
C ARG A 371 9.40 19.16 7.55
N ASN A 372 9.60 20.00 6.53
CA ASN A 372 10.61 21.05 6.48
C ASN A 372 12.07 20.58 6.77
N THR A 373 12.40 19.35 6.37
CA THR A 373 13.75 18.77 6.50
C THR A 373 14.58 18.85 5.21
N GLY A 374 13.98 19.29 4.11
CA GLY A 374 14.54 19.16 2.76
C GLY A 374 14.44 17.73 2.22
N LEU A 375 14.52 17.57 0.89
CA LEU A 375 14.49 16.25 0.25
C LEU A 375 15.83 15.51 0.44
N THR A 376 15.73 14.24 0.77
CA THR A 376 16.81 13.25 0.92
C THR A 376 16.70 12.22 -0.20
N ASP A 377 17.75 11.41 -0.38
CA ASP A 377 17.72 10.35 -1.39
C ASP A 377 16.61 9.31 -1.13
N GLY A 378 16.29 9.05 0.14
CA GLY A 378 15.20 8.15 0.55
C GLY A 378 13.81 8.65 0.15
N ASP A 379 13.64 9.97 0.01
CA ASP A 379 12.35 10.57 -0.38
C ASP A 379 11.99 10.28 -1.85
N ASN A 380 12.97 9.90 -2.68
CA ASN A 380 12.68 9.48 -4.05
C ASN A 380 11.72 8.28 -4.10
N GLY A 381 11.68 7.44 -3.07
CA GLY A 381 10.80 6.27 -3.02
C GLY A 381 11.00 5.38 -4.25
N ARG A 382 9.90 4.97 -4.88
CA ARG A 382 9.90 4.07 -6.04
C ARG A 382 10.62 4.65 -7.26
N TYR A 383 10.67 5.97 -7.43
CA TYR A 383 11.47 6.62 -8.49
C TYR A 383 12.94 6.21 -8.43
N ALA A 384 13.50 5.95 -7.23
CA ALA A 384 14.89 5.52 -7.09
C ALA A 384 15.17 4.23 -7.89
N VAL A 385 14.16 3.37 -8.05
CA VAL A 385 14.20 2.11 -8.78
C VAL A 385 13.81 2.29 -10.25
N THR A 386 12.65 2.92 -10.52
CA THR A 386 12.05 2.92 -11.86
C THR A 386 12.53 4.06 -12.76
N LYS A 387 13.05 5.13 -12.15
CA LYS A 387 13.39 6.41 -12.82
C LYS A 387 12.20 7.08 -13.54
N LYS A 388 10.96 6.63 -13.29
CA LYS A 388 9.74 7.23 -13.83
C LYS A 388 9.24 8.32 -12.89
N GLU A 389 9.10 9.54 -13.39
CA GLU A 389 8.70 10.68 -12.56
C GLU A 389 7.34 10.49 -11.85
N SER A 390 6.42 9.73 -12.45
CA SER A 390 5.14 9.37 -11.84
C SER A 390 5.29 8.50 -10.58
N ASP A 391 6.44 7.86 -10.36
CA ASP A 391 6.74 7.04 -9.19
C ASP A 391 7.49 7.79 -8.08
N ARG A 392 7.82 9.07 -8.29
CA ARG A 392 8.48 9.87 -7.25
C ARG A 392 7.54 10.02 -6.07
N HIS A 393 8.09 9.81 -4.86
CA HIS A 393 7.34 9.83 -3.60
C HIS A 393 6.27 8.72 -3.47
N LYS A 394 6.25 7.72 -4.37
CA LYS A 394 5.49 6.49 -4.12
C LYS A 394 6.30 5.54 -3.25
N PHE A 395 5.67 4.96 -2.24
CA PHE A 395 6.29 3.99 -1.33
C PHE A 395 5.42 2.74 -1.24
N LYS A 396 6.05 1.59 -0.99
CA LYS A 396 5.33 0.40 -0.56
C LYS A 396 4.58 0.76 0.73
N THR A 397 3.26 0.61 0.73
CA THR A 397 2.45 0.80 1.94
C THR A 397 2.97 -0.13 3.05
N PRO A 398 3.36 0.38 4.23
CA PRO A 398 3.87 -0.48 5.30
C PRO A 398 2.76 -1.34 5.90
N THR A 399 3.12 -2.48 6.49
CA THR A 399 2.20 -3.23 7.36
C THR A 399 1.91 -2.40 8.62
N LEU A 400 0.66 -2.44 9.07
CA LEU A 400 0.28 -1.86 10.38
C LEU A 400 0.28 -2.91 11.50
N ARG A 401 0.64 -4.16 11.22
CA ARG A 401 0.84 -5.16 12.27
C ARG A 401 2.03 -4.75 13.13
N ASN A 402 1.84 -4.82 14.44
CA ASN A 402 2.84 -4.39 15.44
C ASN A 402 3.23 -2.91 15.37
N VAL A 403 2.45 -2.03 14.71
CA VAL A 403 2.79 -0.61 14.53
C VAL A 403 3.01 0.12 15.86
N MET A 404 2.36 -0.32 16.93
CA MET A 404 2.55 0.28 18.26
C MET A 404 3.92 0.00 18.87
N LEU A 405 4.71 -0.92 18.29
CA LEU A 405 6.03 -1.34 18.79
C LEU A 405 7.20 -0.84 17.94
N THR A 406 6.91 -0.23 16.78
CA THR A 406 7.89 0.06 15.73
C THR A 406 8.08 1.55 15.48
N TYR A 407 7.99 2.37 16.52
CA TYR A 407 8.35 3.79 16.43
C TYR A 407 9.87 3.95 16.17
N PRO A 408 10.33 5.07 15.59
CA PRO A 408 9.52 6.15 14.99
C PRO A 408 8.92 5.76 13.63
N TYR A 409 8.02 6.59 13.13
CA TYR A 409 7.17 6.32 11.96
C TYR A 409 7.62 7.06 10.70
N MET A 410 7.02 6.66 9.57
CA MET A 410 7.36 7.05 8.20
C MET A 410 8.67 6.43 7.70
N HIS A 411 8.95 6.54 6.40
CA HIS A 411 10.18 6.00 5.81
C HIS A 411 11.44 6.71 6.31
N ASP A 412 11.31 7.95 6.78
CA ASP A 412 12.41 8.77 7.28
C ASP A 412 12.54 8.79 8.81
N GLY A 413 11.65 8.10 9.52
CA GLY A 413 11.67 7.99 10.98
C GLY A 413 11.50 9.32 11.71
N THR A 414 10.92 10.34 11.07
CA THR A 414 10.80 11.70 11.63
C THR A 414 9.62 11.87 12.60
N VAL A 415 8.67 10.95 12.58
CA VAL A 415 7.43 11.05 13.35
C VAL A 415 7.51 10.16 14.60
N ALA A 416 7.50 10.76 15.79
CA ALA A 416 7.79 10.03 17.02
C ALA A 416 6.60 9.24 17.61
N SER A 417 5.36 9.67 17.35
CA SER A 417 4.14 9.11 17.96
C SER A 417 3.18 8.56 16.89
N VAL A 418 2.40 7.54 17.27
CA VAL A 418 1.41 6.96 16.35
C VAL A 418 0.26 7.93 16.13
N GLU A 419 -0.06 8.74 17.13
CA GLU A 419 -1.07 9.79 17.08
C GLU A 419 -0.71 10.83 16.01
N ASP A 420 0.55 11.28 15.97
CA ASP A 420 1.02 12.22 14.96
C ASP A 420 1.08 11.55 13.57
N ALA A 421 1.45 10.28 13.51
CA ALA A 421 1.40 9.53 12.25
C ALA A 421 -0.03 9.43 11.71
N ILE A 422 -1.03 9.20 12.57
CA ILE A 422 -2.45 9.19 12.20
C ILE A 422 -2.89 10.57 11.71
N ARG A 423 -2.54 11.66 12.42
CA ARG A 423 -2.89 13.03 12.01
C ARG A 423 -2.27 13.37 10.65
N ILE A 424 -1.00 13.04 10.45
CA ILE A 424 -0.31 13.23 9.16
C ILE A 424 -0.99 12.43 8.06
N MET A 425 -1.34 11.16 8.28
CA MET A 425 -2.07 10.38 7.27
C MET A 425 -3.44 10.99 6.93
N HIS A 426 -4.15 11.53 7.93
CA HIS A 426 -5.43 12.21 7.72
C HIS A 426 -5.29 13.51 6.93
N GLU A 427 -4.30 14.33 7.27
CA GLU A 427 -4.07 15.61 6.57
C GLU A 427 -3.57 15.39 5.14
N PHE A 428 -2.54 14.56 4.96
CA PHE A 428 -1.78 14.48 3.71
C PHE A 428 -2.30 13.42 2.73
N GLN A 429 -2.97 12.36 3.21
CA GLN A 429 -3.57 11.33 2.34
C GLN A 429 -5.08 11.54 2.14
N ILE A 430 -5.80 11.92 3.19
CA ILE A 430 -7.28 11.99 3.18
C ILE A 430 -7.77 13.43 2.98
N GLY A 431 -7.03 14.43 3.46
CA GLY A 431 -7.41 15.84 3.39
C GLY A 431 -8.48 16.19 4.40
N LYS A 432 -8.45 15.53 5.57
CA LYS A 432 -9.41 15.72 6.67
C LYS A 432 -8.62 15.99 7.96
N GLU A 433 -9.01 17.00 8.72
CA GLU A 433 -8.56 17.13 10.11
C GLU A 433 -9.30 16.11 10.99
N ILE A 434 -8.55 15.40 11.84
CA ILE A 434 -9.08 14.41 12.77
C ILE A 434 -8.89 14.93 14.20
N ASN A 435 -9.95 14.83 15.02
CA ASN A 435 -9.89 15.28 16.41
C ASN A 435 -9.27 14.21 17.32
N ASP A 436 -8.83 14.60 18.52
CA ASP A 436 -8.13 13.70 19.44
C ASP A 436 -8.94 12.46 19.85
N VAL A 437 -10.27 12.57 19.98
CA VAL A 437 -11.15 11.44 20.31
C VAL A 437 -11.17 10.42 19.17
N GLU A 438 -11.26 10.89 17.92
CA GLU A 438 -11.17 10.03 16.74
C GLU A 438 -9.77 9.40 16.62
N VAL A 439 -8.69 10.15 16.88
CA VAL A 439 -7.32 9.62 16.89
C VAL A 439 -7.18 8.50 17.92
N GLU A 440 -7.62 8.72 19.15
CA GLU A 440 -7.49 7.72 20.23
C GLU A 440 -8.24 6.42 19.91
N LYS A 441 -9.43 6.50 19.28
CA LYS A 441 -10.14 5.30 18.81
C LYS A 441 -9.33 4.52 17.78
N ILE A 442 -8.68 5.20 16.83
CA ILE A 442 -7.82 4.52 15.84
C ILE A 442 -6.61 3.91 16.56
N VAL A 443 -5.98 4.61 17.50
CA VAL A 443 -4.87 4.07 18.29
C VAL A 443 -5.27 2.80 19.05
N VAL A 444 -6.43 2.82 19.70
CA VAL A 444 -6.98 1.65 20.40
C VAL A 444 -7.16 0.47 19.44
N PHE A 445 -7.68 0.71 18.24
CA PHE A 445 -7.74 -0.33 17.19
C PHE A 445 -6.36 -0.82 16.76
N LEU A 446 -5.40 0.07 16.47
CA LEU A 446 -4.04 -0.33 16.07
C LEU A 446 -3.34 -1.16 17.16
N GLY A 447 -3.63 -0.91 18.43
CA GLY A 447 -3.18 -1.74 19.56
C GLY A 447 -3.64 -3.20 19.49
N THR A 448 -4.76 -3.48 18.83
CA THR A 448 -5.26 -4.84 18.61
C THR A 448 -4.44 -5.65 17.61
N LEU A 449 -3.65 -4.96 16.77
CA LEU A 449 -2.77 -5.53 15.74
C LEU A 449 -1.38 -5.91 16.28
N ASN A 450 -1.10 -5.65 17.56
CA ASN A 450 0.08 -6.18 18.23
C ASN A 450 -0.09 -7.69 18.42
N GLY A 451 0.84 -8.44 17.82
CA GLY A 451 0.78 -9.88 17.77
C GLY A 451 1.63 -10.59 18.82
N GLU A 452 1.50 -11.91 18.78
CA GLU A 452 2.28 -12.86 19.57
C GLU A 452 3.28 -13.60 18.67
N TYR A 453 4.53 -13.75 19.10
CA TYR A 453 5.51 -14.63 18.47
C TYR A 453 5.85 -15.77 19.43
N ASN A 454 5.73 -17.02 18.99
CA ASN A 454 5.93 -18.22 19.81
C ASN A 454 5.13 -18.21 21.14
N GLY A 455 3.88 -17.72 21.08
CA GLY A 455 2.96 -17.65 22.22
C GLY A 455 3.29 -16.58 23.25
N LYS A 456 4.18 -15.62 22.91
CA LYS A 456 4.49 -14.45 23.74
C LYS A 456 4.13 -13.18 22.99
N MET A 457 3.44 -12.26 23.66
CA MET A 457 3.23 -10.91 23.13
C MET A 457 4.58 -10.27 22.81
N LEU A 458 4.67 -9.64 21.63
CA LEU A 458 5.81 -8.78 21.32
C LEU A 458 5.84 -7.56 22.25
N GLN A 459 7.06 -7.05 22.48
CA GLN A 459 7.34 -5.93 23.36
C GLN A 459 8.06 -4.81 22.63
#